data_AF-A0A164ZGW2-F1
#
_entry.id   AF-A0A164ZGW2-F1
#
_cell.length_a   1.000
_cell.length_b   1.000
_cell.length_c   1.000
_cell.angle_alpha   90.00
_cell.angle_beta   90.00
_cell.angle_gamma   90.00
#
_symmetry.space_group_name_H-M   'P 1'
#
loop_
_entity.id
_entity.type
_entity.pdbx_description
1 polymer ?
#
loop_
_entity_poly.entity_id
_entity_poly.type
_entity_poly.pdbx_seq_one_letter_code
_entity_poly.pdbx_strand_id
1 'polypeptide(L)'
;MSIQPESPPMGFIAVELNFHRPPGDAKNERTWPFPLICRTAKDSFLSKLVTPGEYPEAFIDNFVEAGQWLAEQGCVGILTSCGFLAMMQPM
;
A
#
# COMPACT_ATOMS: atom_id res chain seq x y z
N MET A 1 -8.99 -20.25 1.84
CA MET A 1 -8.01 -20.34 0.74
C MET A 1 -6.68 -20.78 1.33
N SER A 2 -6.05 -21.81 0.75
CA SER A 2 -4.67 -22.16 1.08
C SER A 2 -3.75 -21.23 0.29
N ILE A 3 -2.77 -20.62 0.96
CA ILE A 3 -1.74 -19.80 0.31
C ILE A 3 -0.91 -20.73 -0.58
N GLN A 4 -0.72 -20.38 -1.84
CA GLN A 4 0.18 -21.12 -2.73
C GLN A 4 1.63 -20.68 -2.47
N PRO A 5 2.49 -21.52 -1.85
CA PRO A 5 3.82 -21.11 -1.39
C PRO A 5 4.79 -20.74 -2.52
N GLU A 6 4.51 -21.20 -3.73
CA GLU A 6 5.30 -20.96 -4.93
C GLU A 6 4.90 -19.69 -5.70
N SER A 7 3.81 -19.02 -5.31
CA SER A 7 3.40 -17.77 -5.94
C SER A 7 4.27 -16.60 -5.50
N PRO A 8 4.74 -15.74 -6.43
CA PRO A 8 5.49 -14.55 -6.06
C PRO A 8 4.63 -13.60 -5.19
N PRO A 9 5.23 -12.89 -4.22
CA PRO A 9 4.47 -12.03 -3.31
C PRO A 9 3.92 -10.80 -4.03
N MET A 10 2.75 -10.34 -3.59
CA MET A 10 2.24 -9.01 -3.90
C MET A 10 2.60 -8.05 -2.76
N GLY A 11 2.93 -6.81 -3.10
CA GLY A 11 3.15 -5.74 -2.13
C GLY A 11 1.86 -4.98 -1.84
N PHE A 12 1.69 -4.51 -0.61
CA PHE A 12 0.61 -3.59 -0.23
C PHE A 12 1.17 -2.35 0.45
N ILE A 13 0.98 -1.18 -0.16
CA ILE A 13 1.29 0.09 0.50
C ILE A 13 0.08 0.52 1.33
N ALA A 14 0.26 0.51 2.65
CA ALA A 14 -0.74 0.95 3.62
C ALA A 14 -0.54 2.42 3.99
N VAL A 15 -1.63 3.03 4.43
CA VAL A 15 -1.61 4.34 5.08
C VAL A 15 -1.86 4.18 6.58
N GLU A 16 -1.48 5.18 7.38
CA GLU A 16 -1.60 5.13 8.84
C GLU A 16 -3.08 5.18 9.27
N LEU A 17 -3.59 4.02 9.68
CA LEU A 17 -4.98 3.80 10.08
C LEU A 17 -5.05 2.91 11.32
N ASN A 18 -5.94 3.25 12.25
CA ASN A 18 -6.06 2.57 13.56
C ASN A 18 -7.32 1.70 13.69
N PHE A 19 -7.86 1.16 12.59
CA PHE A 19 -9.03 0.27 12.62
C PHE A 19 -8.69 -1.16 12.18
N HIS A 20 -9.48 -2.12 12.65
CA HIS A 20 -9.34 -3.52 12.28
C HIS A 20 -9.75 -3.75 10.81
N ARG A 21 -8.89 -4.41 10.03
CA ARG A 21 -9.15 -4.75 8.62
C ARG A 21 -9.51 -6.24 8.50
N PRO A 22 -10.80 -6.60 8.37
CA PRO A 22 -11.23 -7.99 8.34
C PRO A 22 -10.84 -8.69 7.02
N PRO A 23 -10.90 -10.03 6.93
CA PRO A 23 -10.77 -10.74 5.66
C PRO A 23 -11.80 -10.22 4.63
N GLY A 24 -11.35 -9.96 3.40
CA GLY A 24 -12.08 -9.21 2.37
C GLY A 24 -11.49 -7.81 2.13
N ASP A 25 -10.78 -7.26 3.11
CA ASP A 25 -9.99 -6.06 2.93
C ASP A 25 -8.66 -6.35 2.19
N ALA A 26 -8.26 -5.46 1.29
CA ALA A 26 -7.08 -5.64 0.45
C ALA A 26 -5.74 -5.73 1.20
N LYS A 27 -5.62 -5.15 2.41
CA LYS A 27 -4.42 -5.28 3.26
C LYS A 27 -4.40 -6.60 4.03
N ASN A 28 -5.54 -7.27 4.20
CA ASN A 28 -5.60 -8.48 4.99
C ASN A 28 -5.01 -9.66 4.19
N GLU A 29 -3.95 -10.27 4.70
CA GLU A 29 -3.27 -11.40 4.08
C GLU A 29 -4.21 -12.60 3.84
N ARG A 30 -5.26 -12.75 4.66
CA ARG A 30 -6.27 -13.82 4.52
C ARG A 30 -7.25 -13.59 3.36
N THR A 31 -7.23 -12.41 2.74
CA THR A 31 -8.05 -12.09 1.56
C THR A 31 -7.54 -12.78 0.30
N TRP A 32 -6.22 -13.01 0.21
CA TRP A 32 -5.58 -13.40 -1.03
C TRP A 32 -5.13 -14.87 -1.03
N PRO A 33 -5.08 -15.52 -2.21
CA PRO A 33 -4.53 -16.86 -2.35
C PRO A 33 -2.99 -16.88 -2.53
N PHE A 34 -2.35 -15.72 -2.47
CA PHE A 34 -0.90 -15.51 -2.64
C PHE A 34 -0.30 -14.76 -1.45
N PRO A 35 1.03 -14.83 -1.24
CA PRO A 35 1.68 -14.07 -0.17
C PRO A 35 1.52 -12.56 -0.37
N LEU A 36 1.24 -11.82 0.72
CA LEU A 36 1.10 -10.37 0.71
C LEU A 36 2.10 -9.75 1.68
N ILE A 37 3.00 -8.89 1.20
CA ILE A 37 3.94 -8.13 2.03
C ILE A 37 3.40 -6.72 2.19
N CYS A 38 3.18 -6.28 3.42
CA CYS A 38 2.66 -4.95 3.70
C CYS A 38 3.76 -3.98 4.14
N ARG A 39 3.71 -2.74 3.64
CA ARG A 39 4.53 -1.63 4.12
C ARG A 39 3.67 -0.39 4.29
N THR A 40 3.75 0.25 5.45
CA THR A 40 3.08 1.54 5.67
C THR A 40 3.94 2.67 5.13
N ALA A 41 3.37 3.55 4.31
CA ALA A 41 4.00 4.80 3.92
C ALA A 41 4.05 5.72 5.15
N LYS A 42 5.23 6.25 5.48
CA LYS A 42 5.40 7.09 6.67
C LYS A 42 4.55 8.36 6.55
N ASP A 43 4.11 8.89 7.69
CA ASP A 43 3.43 10.18 7.78
C ASP A 43 2.11 10.25 7.03
N SER A 44 1.51 9.10 6.70
CA SER A 44 0.33 9.01 5.81
C SER A 44 -1.01 9.06 6.55
N PHE A 45 -1.10 9.88 7.59
CA PHE A 45 -2.35 10.07 8.33
C PHE A 45 -3.46 10.62 7.43
N LEU A 46 -4.71 10.25 7.71
CA LEU A 46 -5.91 10.70 6.97
C LEU A 46 -5.99 12.23 6.80
N SER A 47 -5.57 13.00 7.80
CA SER A 47 -5.58 14.48 7.73
C SER A 47 -4.59 15.05 6.71
N LYS A 48 -3.52 14.32 6.39
CA LYS A 48 -2.55 14.69 5.35
C LYS A 48 -2.98 14.21 3.97
N LEU A 49 -3.66 13.05 3.90
CA LEU A 49 -4.18 12.49 2.65
C LEU A 49 -5.41 13.23 2.15
N VAL A 50 -6.38 13.54 3.02
CA VAL A 50 -7.63 14.20 2.63
C VAL A 50 -7.49 15.70 2.89
N THR A 51 -6.81 16.38 1.97
CA THR A 51 -6.52 17.82 2.04
C THR A 51 -7.01 18.53 0.77
N PRO A 52 -7.46 19.80 0.85
CA PRO A 52 -7.91 20.56 -0.31
C PRO A 52 -6.79 21.05 -1.25
N GLY A 53 -5.52 20.71 -0.98
CA GLY A 53 -4.36 21.18 -1.74
C GLY A 53 -3.52 20.07 -2.35
N GLU A 54 -2.46 20.47 -3.05
CA GLU A 54 -1.45 19.56 -3.59
C GLU A 54 -0.64 18.90 -2.47
N TYR A 55 -0.16 17.69 -2.73
CA TYR A 55 0.76 17.03 -1.82
C TYR A 55 2.19 17.57 -2.01
N PRO A 56 2.91 17.87 -0.92
CA PRO A 56 4.34 18.13 -1.00
C PRO A 56 5.06 16.93 -1.64
N GLU A 57 6.08 17.18 -2.45
CA GLU A 57 6.89 16.12 -3.09
C GLU A 57 7.44 15.13 -2.05
N ALA A 58 7.98 15.65 -0.94
CA ALA A 58 8.46 14.82 0.18
C ALA A 58 7.40 13.91 0.81
N PHE A 59 6.12 14.26 0.70
CA PHE A 59 5.03 13.37 1.13
C PHE A 59 4.83 12.22 0.15
N ILE A 60 4.95 12.49 -1.16
CA ILE A 60 4.87 11.47 -2.20
C ILE A 60 6.09 10.54 -2.15
N ASP A 61 7.26 11.06 -1.83
CA ASP A 61 8.49 10.28 -1.65
C ASP A 61 8.34 9.18 -0.60
N ASN A 62 7.53 9.40 0.44
CA ASN A 62 7.25 8.36 1.44
C ASN A 62 6.51 7.14 0.84
N PHE A 63 5.67 7.34 -0.19
CA PHE A 63 5.01 6.26 -0.91
C PHE A 63 5.95 5.59 -1.90
N VAL A 64 6.83 6.37 -2.54
CA VAL A 64 7.87 5.85 -3.43
C VAL A 64 8.85 4.97 -2.65
N GLU A 65 9.33 5.42 -1.49
CA GLU A 65 10.19 4.65 -0.57
C GLU A 65 9.53 3.32 -0.19
N ALA A 66 8.25 3.35 0.18
CA ALA A 66 7.50 2.15 0.52
C ALA A 66 7.39 1.17 -0.67
N GLY A 67 7.14 1.69 -1.88
CA GLY A 67 7.05 0.88 -3.10
C GLY A 67 8.38 0.26 -3.52
N GLN A 68 9.47 1.04 -3.47
CA GLN A 68 10.82 0.56 -3.75
C GLN A 68 11.23 -0.53 -2.76
N TRP A 69 10.96 -0.30 -1.47
CA TRP A 69 11.23 -1.31 -0.44
C TRP A 69 10.48 -2.63 -0.71
N LEU A 70 9.21 -2.56 -1.13
CA LEU A 70 8.43 -3.75 -1.50
C LEU A 70 9.01 -4.46 -2.74
N ALA A 71 9.48 -3.71 -3.73
CA ALA A 71 10.16 -4.28 -4.90
C ALA A 71 11.45 -5.00 -4.50
N GLU A 72 12.23 -4.44 -3.58
CA GLU A 72 13.42 -5.09 -3.00
C GLU A 72 13.09 -6.37 -2.23
N GLN A 73 11.88 -6.47 -1.65
CA GLN A 73 11.39 -7.72 -1.03
C GLN A 73 10.93 -8.76 -2.05
N GLY A 74 11.08 -8.51 -3.35
CA GLY A 74 10.69 -9.44 -4.42
C GLY A 74 9.20 -9.40 -4.77
N CYS A 75 8.48 -8.34 -4.39
CA CYS A 75 7.08 -8.19 -4.79
C CYS A 75 6.98 -7.97 -6.31
N VAL A 76 6.11 -8.72 -6.98
CA VAL A 76 5.91 -8.63 -8.44
C VAL A 76 4.83 -7.64 -8.86
N GLY A 77 4.15 -7.04 -7.89
CA GLY A 77 3.14 -6.01 -8.09
C GLY A 77 2.83 -5.31 -6.77
N ILE A 78 2.22 -4.13 -6.87
CA ILE A 78 1.87 -3.31 -5.70
C ILE A 78 0.37 -3.02 -5.72
N LEU A 79 -0.26 -3.17 -4.56
CA LEU A 79 -1.64 -2.85 -4.27
C LEU A 79 -1.69 -1.70 -3.25
N THR A 80 -2.76 -0.92 -3.29
CA THR A 80 -3.12 0.05 -2.26
C THR A 80 -4.63 0.19 -2.22
N SER A 81 -5.18 0.55 -1.06
CA SER A 81 -6.60 0.86 -0.90
C SER A 81 -6.89 2.37 -0.88
N CYS A 82 -5.87 3.22 -0.89
CA CYS A 82 -6.05 4.67 -0.85
C CYS A 82 -6.07 5.26 -2.27
N GLY A 83 -7.26 5.63 -2.76
CA GLY A 83 -7.44 6.18 -4.10
C GLY A 83 -6.99 7.63 -4.28
N PHE A 84 -6.74 8.38 -3.19
CA PHE A 84 -6.39 9.80 -3.26
C PHE A 84 -5.06 10.07 -3.99
N LEU A 85 -4.12 9.12 -3.94
CA LEU A 85 -2.83 9.25 -4.63
C LEU A 85 -2.92 9.04 -6.14
N ALA A 86 -4.06 8.55 -6.65
CA ALA A 86 -4.25 8.42 -8.09
C ALA A 86 -4.14 9.79 -8.80
N MET A 87 -4.50 10.88 -8.11
CA MET A 87 -4.35 12.25 -8.64
C MET A 87 -2.90 12.68 -8.86
N MET A 88 -1.94 11.98 -8.26
CA MET A 88 -0.51 12.30 -8.39
C MET A 88 0.18 11.54 -9.52
N GLN A 89 -0.52 10.60 -10.17
CA GLN A 89 0.05 9.92 -11.32
C GLN A 89 0.05 10.88 -12.53
N PRO A 90 1.22 11.14 -13.14
CA PRO A 90 1.29 11.91 -14.37
C PRO A 90 0.44 11.23 -15.46
N MET A 91 -0.25 12.04 -16.27
CA MET A 91 -0.96 11.56 -17.46
C MET A 91 0.00 11.40 -18.64
#